data_AF-A0AAD7P5F5-F1
#
_entry.id   AF-A0AAD7P5F5-F1
#
_cell.length_a   1.000
_cell.length_b   1.000
_cell.length_c   1.000
_cell.angle_alpha   90.00
_cell.angle_beta   90.00
_cell.angle_gamma   90.00
#
_symmetry.space_group_name_H-M   'P 1'
#
loop_
_entity.id
_entity.type
_entity.pdbx_description
1 polymer ?
#
loop_
_entity_poly.entity_id
_entity_poly.type
_entity_poly.pdbx_seq_one_letter_code
_entity_poly.pdbx_strand_id
1 'polypeptide(L)'
;MAFLKAGTSTPTGFVMNLKPSEAEAGFDIRIPPIADSESLERRIIEEWAPASRNMTYSLNKSGKPILPTTDTSSAWWTLLEAAVGKAGQELGKAEIFPASTDTPYFRKRGIPAINFSPMANTPILLHDHNEFLNQDEYLKGIEIYESIIKAYASHVEQARD
;
A
#
# COMPACT_ATOMS: atom_id res chain seq x y z
N MET A 1 -3.54 7.94 9.01
CA MET A 1 -3.72 8.11 10.47
C MET A 1 -3.01 9.39 10.90
N ALA A 2 -3.51 10.08 11.92
CA ALA A 2 -2.83 11.23 12.52
C ALA A 2 -2.93 11.16 14.04
N PHE A 3 -1.93 11.71 14.74
CA PHE A 3 -2.00 11.90 16.18
C PHE A 3 -1.62 13.32 16.56
N LEU A 4 -2.11 13.76 17.70
CA LEU A 4 -1.73 15.02 18.34
C LEU A 4 -1.42 14.73 19.80
N LYS A 5 -0.28 15.22 20.27
CA LYS A 5 0.15 15.20 21.66
C LYS A 5 0.45 16.62 22.08
N ALA A 6 -0.38 17.16 22.96
CA ALA A 6 -0.24 18.52 23.48
C ALA A 6 -0.84 18.60 24.89
N GLY A 7 -0.48 19.64 25.63
CA GLY A 7 -0.97 19.87 26.99
C GLY A 7 0.09 19.60 28.06
N THR A 8 -0.18 20.05 29.28
CA THR A 8 0.70 19.83 30.43
C THR A 8 0.19 18.66 31.26
N SER A 9 0.89 17.54 31.18
CA SER A 9 0.50 16.31 31.88
C SER A 9 0.61 16.42 33.39
N THR A 10 -0.31 15.75 34.09
CA THR A 10 -0.26 15.46 35.51
C THR A 10 -0.36 13.94 35.70
N PRO A 11 -0.12 13.40 36.91
CA PRO A 11 -0.27 11.97 37.15
C PRO A 11 -1.68 11.41 36.85
N THR A 12 -2.71 12.26 36.79
CA THR A 12 -4.11 11.84 36.60
C THR A 12 -4.77 12.45 35.35
N GLY A 13 -4.03 13.14 34.47
CA GLY A 13 -4.60 13.77 33.28
C GLY A 13 -3.80 14.98 32.79
N PHE A 14 -4.50 16.08 32.48
CA PHE A 14 -3.90 17.31 31.94
C PHE A 14 -4.44 18.56 32.64
N VAL A 15 -3.62 19.60 32.70
CA VAL A 15 -4.04 20.92 33.20
C VAL A 15 -4.77 21.68 32.09
N MET A 16 -6.08 21.87 32.23
CA MET A 16 -6.95 22.41 31.17
C MET A 16 -6.78 23.91 30.90
N ASN A 17 -6.25 24.68 31.85
CA ASN A 17 -6.12 26.14 31.77
C ASN A 17 -4.68 26.63 31.60
N LEU A 18 -3.73 25.72 31.34
CA LEU A 18 -2.34 26.07 31.15
C LEU A 18 -1.95 25.91 29.67
N LYS A 19 -1.34 26.94 29.10
CA LYS A 19 -0.83 26.89 27.74
C LYS A 19 0.40 25.96 27.71
N PRO A 20 0.41 24.90 26.88
CA PRO A 20 1.56 24.02 26.79
C PRO A 20 2.77 24.72 26.16
N SER A 21 3.97 24.33 26.59
CA SER A 21 5.23 24.80 26.03
C SER A 21 5.59 24.13 24.70
N GLU A 22 5.11 22.91 24.49
CA GLU A 22 5.38 22.08 23.31
C GLU A 22 4.13 21.32 22.85
N ALA A 23 4.10 20.97 21.57
CA ALA A 23 3.11 20.09 20.98
C ALA A 23 3.76 19.30 19.85
N GLU A 24 3.30 18.06 19.67
CA GLU A 24 3.76 17.14 18.65
C GLU A 24 2.55 16.64 17.85
N ALA A 25 2.67 16.63 16.53
CA ALA A 25 1.69 16.02 15.64
C ALA A 25 2.39 15.05 14.71
N GLY A 26 1.81 13.87 14.51
CA GLY A 26 2.30 12.90 13.55
C GLY A 26 1.27 12.62 12.48
N PHE A 27 1.76 12.39 11.27
CA PHE A 27 0.95 12.12 10.08
C PHE A 27 1.49 10.89 9.37
N ASP A 28 0.59 9.99 8.99
CA ASP A 28 0.86 8.91 8.05
C ASP A 28 0.38 9.36 6.67
N ILE A 29 1.34 9.57 5.75
CA ILE A 29 1.10 10.08 4.39
C ILE A 29 1.45 9.00 3.38
N ARG A 30 0.49 8.67 2.51
CA ARG A 30 0.66 7.73 1.39
C ARG A 30 0.94 8.52 0.12
N ILE A 31 2.15 8.36 -0.43
CA ILE A 31 2.58 9.03 -1.66
C ILE A 31 2.53 7.99 -2.79
N PRO A 32 1.71 8.19 -3.84
CA PRO A 32 1.69 7.26 -4.96
C PRO A 32 3.03 7.33 -5.72
N PRO A 33 3.44 6.25 -6.40
CA PRO A 33 4.71 6.17 -7.13
C PRO A 33 4.88 7.21 -8.25
N ILE A 34 3.77 7.76 -8.74
CA ILE A 34 3.72 8.77 -9.80
C ILE A 34 3.80 10.22 -9.27
N ALA A 35 3.73 10.42 -7.95
CA ALA A 35 3.79 11.74 -7.35
C ALA A 35 5.23 12.17 -7.05
N ASP A 36 5.43 13.49 -7.02
CA ASP A 36 6.69 14.11 -6.61
C ASP A 36 6.84 14.07 -5.08
N SER A 37 7.61 13.09 -4.60
CA SER A 37 7.91 12.94 -3.17
C SER A 37 8.81 14.06 -2.62
N GLU A 38 9.61 14.72 -3.45
CA GLU A 38 10.50 15.80 -3.03
C GLU A 38 9.72 17.09 -2.81
N SER A 39 8.68 17.34 -3.61
CA SER A 39 7.76 18.45 -3.38
C SER A 39 7.06 18.37 -2.00
N LEU A 40 6.67 17.18 -1.54
CA LEU A 40 6.12 17.02 -0.19
C LEU A 40 7.15 17.38 0.88
N GLU A 41 8.39 16.90 0.74
CA GLU A 41 9.47 17.17 1.69
C GLU A 41 9.79 18.66 1.76
N ARG A 42 9.83 19.34 0.61
CA ARG A 42 9.95 20.80 0.53
C ARG A 42 8.80 21.50 1.28
N ARG A 43 7.55 21.08 1.07
CA ARG A 43 6.40 21.65 1.80
C ARG A 43 6.49 21.45 3.31
N ILE A 44 7.00 20.30 3.76
CA ILE A 44 7.22 20.06 5.20
C ILE A 44 8.22 21.08 5.75
N ILE A 45 9.33 21.30 5.06
CA ILE A 45 10.40 22.21 5.49
C ILE A 45 9.96 23.68 5.43
N GLU A 46 9.32 24.09 4.33
CA GLU A 46 9.05 25.51 4.05
C GLU A 46 7.74 25.99 4.68
N GLU A 47 6.72 25.13 4.77
CA GLU A 47 5.37 25.53 5.17
C GLU A 47 4.96 24.93 6.52
N TRP A 48 5.14 23.63 6.73
CA TRP A 48 4.50 22.92 7.85
C TRP A 48 5.33 22.92 9.14
N ALA A 49 6.65 22.76 9.03
CA ALA A 49 7.58 22.78 10.16
C ALA A 49 8.79 23.70 9.87
N PRO A 50 8.57 24.98 9.53
CA PRO A 50 9.67 25.88 9.22
C PRO A 50 10.48 26.23 10.47
N ALA A 51 11.80 26.19 10.33
CA ALA A 51 12.74 26.56 11.40
C ALA A 51 12.52 27.99 11.90
N SER A 52 12.01 28.90 11.05
CA SER A 52 11.67 30.28 11.41
C SER A 52 10.57 30.40 12.47
N ARG A 53 9.80 29.32 12.72
CA ARG A 53 8.79 29.23 13.77
C ARG A 53 9.21 28.36 14.96
N ASN A 54 10.51 28.04 15.06
CA ASN A 54 11.05 27.15 16.09
C ASN A 54 10.39 25.76 16.09
N MET A 55 10.10 25.25 14.89
CA MET A 55 9.51 23.92 14.68
C MET A 55 10.58 22.95 14.18
N THR A 56 10.42 21.67 14.52
CA THR A 56 11.27 20.57 14.05
C THR A 56 10.38 19.44 13.52
N TYR A 57 10.91 18.63 12.60
CA TYR A 57 10.21 17.44 12.10
C TYR A 57 11.16 16.25 11.99
N SER A 58 10.58 15.05 11.98
CA SER A 58 11.26 13.81 11.63
C SER A 58 10.47 13.13 10.53
N LEU A 59 11.15 12.68 9.48
CA LEU A 59 10.53 12.01 8.34
C LEU A 59 11.07 10.59 8.21
N ASN A 60 10.21 9.59 8.38
CA ASN A 60 10.52 8.21 8.03
C ASN A 60 10.00 7.92 6.61
N LYS A 61 10.87 8.12 5.61
CA LYS A 61 10.54 7.95 4.20
C LYS A 61 10.96 6.58 3.71
N SER A 62 10.05 5.91 3.00
CA SER A 62 10.41 4.77 2.17
C SER A 62 11.03 5.25 0.85
N GLY A 63 12.11 4.61 0.40
CA GLY A 63 12.74 4.90 -0.89
C GLY A 63 11.79 4.71 -2.09
N LYS A 64 12.25 5.11 -3.27
CA LYS A 64 11.43 5.08 -4.50
C LYS A 64 10.85 3.67 -4.74
N PRO A 65 9.51 3.54 -4.87
CA PRO A 65 8.87 2.25 -5.07
C PRO A 65 9.27 1.63 -6.42
N ILE A 66 9.51 0.32 -6.42
CA ILE A 66 9.68 -0.48 -7.64
C ILE A 66 8.30 -0.96 -8.08
N LEU A 67 7.93 -0.62 -9.32
CA LEU A 67 6.66 -1.01 -9.90
C LEU A 67 6.81 -2.32 -10.70
N PRO A 68 5.81 -3.20 -10.65
CA PRO A 68 5.78 -4.37 -11.53
C PRO A 68 5.36 -3.93 -12.93
N THR A 69 5.83 -4.65 -13.94
CA THR A 69 5.26 -4.56 -15.29
C THR A 69 3.91 -5.27 -15.31
N THR A 70 2.86 -4.55 -15.69
CA THR A 70 1.45 -4.99 -15.64
C THR A 70 0.80 -4.96 -17.03
N ASP A 71 1.56 -5.40 -18.02
CA ASP A 71 1.15 -5.52 -19.41
C ASP A 71 1.71 -6.81 -20.02
N THR A 72 1.37 -7.06 -21.28
CA THR A 72 1.74 -8.28 -22.01
C THR A 72 3.24 -8.43 -22.29
N SER A 73 4.07 -7.42 -22.02
CA SER A 73 5.53 -7.54 -22.08
C SER A 73 6.12 -8.33 -20.90
N SER A 74 5.33 -8.51 -19.83
CA SER A 74 5.69 -9.28 -18.65
C SER A 74 5.15 -10.70 -18.74
N ALA A 75 6.05 -11.70 -18.77
CA ALA A 75 5.65 -13.11 -18.72
C ALA A 75 4.78 -13.42 -17.49
N TRP A 76 5.10 -12.79 -16.34
CA TRP A 76 4.33 -12.95 -15.10
C TRP A 76 2.93 -12.35 -15.19
N TRP A 77 2.76 -11.20 -15.84
CA TRP A 77 1.42 -10.62 -16.02
C TRP A 77 0.56 -11.46 -16.95
N THR A 78 1.12 -11.87 -18.09
CA THR A 78 0.43 -12.74 -19.06
C THR A 78 0.02 -14.08 -18.44
N LEU A 79 0.88 -14.68 -17.59
CA LEU A 79 0.54 -15.88 -16.83
C LEU A 79 -0.63 -15.66 -15.86
N LEU A 80 -0.64 -14.54 -15.13
CA LEU A 80 -1.72 -14.17 -14.24
C LEU A 80 -3.04 -14.02 -15.00
N GLU A 81 -3.04 -13.24 -16.08
CA GLU A 81 -4.22 -12.99 -16.91
C GLU A 81 -4.78 -14.30 -17.49
N ALA A 82 -3.92 -15.16 -18.05
CA ALA A 82 -4.33 -16.45 -18.58
C ALA A 82 -4.88 -17.40 -17.50
N ALA A 83 -4.29 -17.41 -16.31
CA ALA A 83 -4.74 -18.25 -15.20
C ALA A 83 -6.09 -17.80 -14.64
N VAL A 84 -6.30 -16.49 -14.50
CA VAL A 84 -7.60 -15.92 -14.10
C VAL A 84 -8.66 -16.22 -15.17
N GLY A 85 -8.32 -16.08 -16.45
CA GLY A 85 -9.18 -16.44 -17.58
C GLY A 85 -9.60 -17.92 -17.59
N LYS A 86 -8.68 -18.84 -17.26
CA LYS A 86 -8.99 -20.27 -17.12
C LYS A 86 -9.99 -20.58 -16.01
N ALA A 87 -10.06 -19.75 -14.97
CA ALA A 87 -11.07 -19.84 -13.92
C ALA A 87 -12.39 -19.13 -14.30
N GLY A 88 -12.55 -18.72 -15.57
CA GLY A 88 -13.77 -18.08 -16.08
C GLY A 88 -13.97 -16.66 -15.58
N GLN A 89 -12.90 -15.98 -15.15
CA GLN A 89 -12.92 -14.60 -14.67
C GLN A 89 -12.04 -13.71 -15.55
N GLU A 90 -12.23 -12.39 -15.44
CA GLU A 90 -11.41 -11.40 -16.12
C GLU A 90 -10.59 -10.59 -15.12
N LEU A 91 -9.35 -10.28 -15.47
CA LEU A 91 -8.49 -9.46 -14.65
C LEU A 91 -8.90 -7.99 -14.75
N GLY A 92 -9.13 -7.35 -13.61
CA GLY A 92 -9.36 -5.90 -13.55
C GLY A 92 -8.13 -5.11 -14.01
N LYS A 93 -8.31 -3.81 -14.27
CA LYS A 93 -7.20 -2.91 -14.58
C LYS A 93 -6.22 -2.87 -13.39
N ALA A 94 -4.93 -2.83 -13.69
CA ALA A 94 -3.91 -2.62 -12.66
C ALA A 94 -4.06 -1.24 -12.00
N GLU A 95 -4.06 -1.21 -10.67
CA GLU A 95 -4.25 -0.01 -9.87
C GLU A 95 -3.15 0.18 -8.83
N ILE A 96 -2.98 1.43 -8.37
CA ILE A 96 -2.11 1.76 -7.26
C ILE A 96 -2.90 1.51 -5.97
N PHE A 97 -2.54 0.44 -5.27
CA PHE A 97 -3.14 0.14 -3.97
C PHE A 97 -2.67 1.17 -2.91
N PRO A 98 -3.59 1.89 -2.24
CA PRO A 98 -3.23 2.99 -1.33
C PRO A 98 -2.73 2.50 0.04
N ALA A 99 -2.98 1.24 0.39
CA ALA A 99 -2.52 0.64 1.64
C ALA A 99 -1.15 -0.05 1.47
N SER A 100 -0.75 -0.84 2.46
CA SER A 100 0.57 -1.48 2.51
C SER A 100 0.47 -3.00 2.33
N THR A 101 1.46 -3.60 1.67
CA THR A 101 1.63 -5.04 1.50
C THR A 101 3.12 -5.38 1.56
N ASP A 102 3.48 -6.67 1.56
CA ASP A 102 4.88 -7.11 1.63
C ASP A 102 5.64 -7.04 0.28
N THR A 103 4.90 -6.81 -0.80
CA THR A 103 5.34 -6.83 -2.20
C THR A 103 6.53 -5.90 -2.48
N PRO A 104 6.61 -4.66 -1.93
CA PRO A 104 7.78 -3.82 -2.10
C PRO A 104 9.08 -4.44 -1.58
N TYR A 105 9.03 -5.29 -0.54
CA TYR A 105 10.22 -5.95 0.00
C TYR A 105 10.75 -7.04 -0.94
N PHE A 106 9.86 -7.82 -1.56
CA PHE A 106 10.23 -8.79 -2.60
C PHE A 106 10.85 -8.11 -3.82
N ARG A 107 10.22 -7.03 -4.30
CA ARG A 107 10.73 -6.29 -5.47
C ARG A 107 12.09 -5.66 -5.21
N LYS A 108 12.36 -5.15 -4.00
CA LYS A 108 13.69 -4.64 -3.61
C LYS A 108 14.78 -5.72 -3.66
N ARG A 109 14.41 -7.00 -3.57
CA ARG A 109 15.33 -8.14 -3.70
C ARG A 109 15.40 -8.69 -5.13
N GLY A 110 14.80 -8.00 -6.11
CA GLY A 110 14.77 -8.44 -7.50
C GLY A 110 13.74 -9.53 -7.80
N ILE A 111 12.85 -9.85 -6.86
CA ILE A 111 11.80 -10.86 -7.06
C ILE A 111 10.55 -10.18 -7.66
N PRO A 112 10.09 -10.57 -8.86
CA PRO A 112 8.85 -10.07 -9.44
C PRO A 112 7.67 -10.42 -8.53
N ALA A 113 6.84 -9.43 -8.20
CA ALA A 113 5.71 -9.64 -7.30
C ALA A 113 4.55 -8.73 -7.70
N ILE A 114 3.36 -9.31 -7.84
CA ILE A 114 2.11 -8.65 -8.21
C ILE A 114 1.11 -8.88 -7.08
N ASN A 115 0.38 -7.84 -6.68
CA ASN A 115 -0.73 -7.98 -5.75
C ASN A 115 -1.98 -8.34 -6.52
N PHE A 116 -2.72 -9.31 -6.01
CA PHE A 116 -3.98 -9.75 -6.59
C PHE A 116 -4.92 -10.16 -5.45
N SER A 117 -6.20 -9.85 -5.60
CA SER A 117 -7.24 -10.28 -4.68
C SER A 117 -8.49 -10.65 -5.48
N PRO A 118 -8.98 -11.90 -5.40
CA PRO A 118 -10.16 -12.34 -6.14
C PRO A 118 -11.45 -11.96 -5.38
N MET A 119 -11.70 -10.66 -5.24
CA MET A 119 -12.85 -10.12 -4.47
C MET A 119 -13.72 -9.20 -5.34
N ALA A 120 -14.01 -9.61 -6.57
CA ALA A 120 -14.59 -8.76 -7.62
C ALA A 120 -15.92 -8.08 -7.21
N ASN A 121 -16.79 -8.80 -6.49
CA ASN A 121 -18.10 -8.30 -6.07
C ASN A 121 -18.17 -7.92 -4.59
N THR A 122 -17.05 -7.47 -4.02
CA THR A 122 -16.96 -7.12 -2.59
C THR A 122 -16.68 -5.62 -2.43
N PRO A 123 -17.43 -4.89 -1.59
CA PRO A 123 -17.12 -3.50 -1.30
C PRO A 123 -15.75 -3.37 -0.63
N ILE A 124 -15.05 -2.26 -0.90
CA ILE A 124 -13.76 -1.97 -0.26
C ILE A 124 -14.02 -1.55 1.19
N LEU A 125 -13.94 -2.51 2.11
CA LEU A 125 -14.14 -2.32 3.56
C LEU A 125 -12.90 -2.64 4.39
N LEU A 126 -11.71 -2.71 3.78
CA LEU A 126 -10.48 -3.02 4.49
C LEU A 126 -10.28 -2.03 5.66
N HIS A 127 -10.18 -2.55 6.88
CA HIS A 127 -10.08 -1.78 8.13
C HIS A 127 -11.27 -0.86 8.44
N ASP A 128 -12.45 -1.12 7.87
CA ASP A 128 -13.68 -0.40 8.21
C ASP A 128 -14.65 -1.26 9.04
N HIS A 129 -15.72 -0.65 9.52
CA HIS A 129 -16.77 -1.31 10.27
C HIS A 129 -17.49 -2.33 9.38
N ASN A 130 -17.80 -3.49 9.96
CA ASN A 130 -18.48 -4.59 9.28
C ASN A 130 -17.74 -5.05 8.00
N GLU A 131 -16.41 -5.01 8.00
CA GLU A 131 -15.60 -5.67 6.95
C GLU A 131 -16.07 -7.12 6.76
N PHE A 132 -16.43 -7.48 5.52
CA PHE A 132 -16.94 -8.81 5.20
C PHE A 132 -16.48 -9.25 3.80
N LEU A 133 -16.55 -10.55 3.57
CA LEU A 133 -16.40 -11.18 2.26
C LEU A 133 -17.57 -12.15 2.05
N ASN A 134 -18.19 -12.10 0.88
CA ASN A 134 -19.24 -13.04 0.53
C ASN A 134 -18.66 -14.46 0.38
N GLN A 135 -19.37 -15.47 0.90
CA GLN A 135 -18.90 -16.85 0.87
C GLN A 135 -18.65 -17.38 -0.55
N ASP A 136 -19.53 -17.05 -1.51
CA ASP A 136 -19.38 -17.51 -2.89
C ASP A 136 -18.18 -16.83 -3.56
N GLU A 137 -17.93 -15.55 -3.27
CA GLU A 137 -16.72 -14.85 -3.76
C GLU A 137 -15.45 -15.44 -3.15
N TYR A 138 -15.47 -15.79 -1.85
CA TYR A 138 -14.35 -16.50 -1.21
C TYR A 138 -14.06 -17.85 -1.89
N LEU A 139 -15.09 -18.66 -2.13
CA LEU A 139 -14.96 -19.98 -2.77
C LEU A 139 -14.48 -19.86 -4.23
N LYS A 140 -15.01 -18.91 -5.01
CA LYS A 140 -14.49 -18.60 -6.35
C LYS A 140 -13.02 -18.17 -6.29
N GLY A 141 -12.65 -17.40 -5.27
CA GLY A 141 -11.28 -16.99 -5.03
C GLY A 141 -10.31 -18.16 -4.88
N ILE A 142 -10.75 -19.25 -4.25
CA ILE A 142 -9.96 -20.49 -4.14
C ILE A 142 -9.69 -21.08 -5.53
N GLU A 143 -10.72 -21.22 -6.38
CA GLU A 143 -10.57 -21.77 -7.74
C GLU A 143 -9.61 -20.94 -8.60
N ILE A 144 -9.69 -19.61 -8.48
CA ILE A 144 -8.79 -18.67 -9.17
C ILE A 144 -7.35 -18.86 -8.66
N TYR A 145 -7.14 -18.90 -7.35
CA TYR A 145 -5.79 -19.12 -6.79
C TYR A 145 -5.23 -20.48 -7.16
N GLU A 146 -6.04 -21.54 -7.18
CA GLU A 146 -5.59 -22.85 -7.66
C GLU A 146 -5.10 -22.78 -9.11
N SER A 147 -5.84 -22.09 -9.98
CA SER A 147 -5.45 -21.88 -11.38
C SER A 147 -4.12 -21.11 -11.47
N ILE A 148 -3.97 -20.03 -10.70
CA ILE A 148 -2.76 -19.21 -10.64
C ILE A 148 -1.56 -20.03 -10.15
N ILE A 149 -1.70 -20.73 -9.02
CA ILE A 149 -0.62 -21.54 -8.44
C ILE A 149 -0.18 -22.63 -9.41
N LYS A 150 -1.14 -23.35 -10.04
CA LYS A 150 -0.84 -24.38 -11.05
C LYS A 150 -0.08 -23.79 -12.25
N ALA A 151 -0.51 -22.62 -12.75
CA ALA A 151 0.14 -21.95 -13.88
C ALA A 151 1.56 -21.49 -13.55
N TYR A 152 1.77 -20.86 -12.39
CA TYR A 152 3.08 -20.37 -11.96
C TYR A 152 4.05 -21.49 -11.61
N ALA A 153 3.60 -22.52 -10.88
CA ALA A 153 4.45 -23.64 -10.49
C ALA A 153 4.86 -24.54 -11.67
N SER A 154 4.09 -24.52 -12.76
CA SER A 154 4.37 -25.28 -13.98
C SER A 154 5.05 -24.44 -15.07
N HIS A 155 5.32 -23.15 -14.80
CA HIS A 155 5.98 -22.29 -15.76
C HIS A 155 7.47 -22.64 -15.85
N VAL A 156 7.92 -22.97 -17.06
CA VAL A 156 9.34 -23.12 -17.39
C VAL A 156 9.74 -21.87 -18.14
N GLU A 157 10.63 -21.07 -17.57
CA GLU A 157 11.23 -19.95 -18.29
C GLU A 157 11.94 -20.50 -19.53
N GLN A 158 11.54 -20.05 -20.72
CA GLN A 158 12.35 -20.29 -21.91
C GLN A 158 13.66 -19.54 -21.70
N ALA A 159 14.77 -20.28 -21.68
CA ALA A 159 16.10 -19.68 -21.62
C ALA A 159 16.20 -18.62 -22.72
N ARG A 160 16.55 -17.40 -22.34
CA ARG A 160 16.90 -16.36 -23.32
C ARG A 160 18.22 -16.78 -23.95
N ASP A 161 18.17 -17.21 -25.21
CA ASP A 161 19.35 -17.41 -26.06
C ASP A 161 20.17 -16.12 -26.19
#